data_AF-A0A6S6T0Y1-F1
#
_entry.id   AF-A0A6S6T0Y1-F1
#
_cell.length_a   1.000
_cell.length_b   1.000
_cell.length_c   1.000
_cell.angle_alpha   90.00
_cell.angle_beta   90.00
_cell.angle_gamma   90.00
#
_symmetry.space_group_name_H-M   'P 1'
#
loop_
_entity.id
_entity.type
_entity.pdbx_description
1 polymer ?
#
loop_
_entity_poly.entity_id
_entity_poly.type
_entity_poly.pdbx_seq_one_letter_code
_entity_poly.pdbx_strand_id
1 'polypeptide(L)'
;MKRAVNIRLDETVIYILNQLTQELKTTKTEVIERAIELFRKENQIKQNNLLQFAGALKSSEADKMLQDIKESKNSKDIELGL
;
A
#
# COMPACT_ATOMS: atom_id res chain seq x y z
N MET A 1 14.21 6.65 -16.18
CA MET A 1 13.83 7.01 -17.57
C MET A 1 12.43 6.50 -17.84
N LYS A 2 11.54 7.33 -18.41
CA LYS A 2 10.20 6.87 -18.84
C LYS A 2 10.36 5.93 -20.04
N ARG A 3 9.69 4.78 -20.02
CA ARG A 3 9.67 3.82 -21.14
C ARG A 3 8.32 3.92 -21.83
N ALA A 4 8.33 4.00 -23.16
CA ALA A 4 7.11 3.94 -23.94
C ALA A 4 6.52 2.52 -23.85
N VAL A 5 5.22 2.43 -23.55
CA VAL A 5 4.48 1.17 -23.46
C VAL A 5 3.25 1.30 -24.35
N ASN A 6 3.07 0.33 -25.24
CA ASN A 6 1.89 0.24 -26.08
C ASN A 6 0.90 -0.74 -25.46
N ILE A 7 -0.35 -0.33 -25.32
CA ILE A 7 -1.41 -1.12 -24.68
C ILE A 7 -2.61 -1.13 -25.62
N ARG A 8 -3.23 -2.30 -25.79
CA ARG A 8 -4.53 -2.44 -26.48
C ARG A 8 -5.63 -2.34 -25.44
N LEU A 9 -6.63 -1.51 -25.71
CA LEU A 9 -7.73 -1.22 -24.81
C LEU A 9 -9.06 -1.51 -25.50
N ASP A 10 -10.04 -1.93 -24.71
CA ASP A 10 -11.40 -2.10 -25.19
C ASP A 10 -12.03 -0.75 -25.52
N GLU A 11 -13.01 -0.77 -26.42
CA GLU A 11 -13.68 0.43 -26.92
C GLU A 11 -14.32 1.27 -25.82
N THR A 12 -14.92 0.61 -24.82
CA THR A 12 -15.49 1.28 -23.64
C THR A 12 -14.43 2.05 -22.85
N VAL A 13 -13.23 1.48 -22.69
CA VAL A 13 -12.13 2.13 -21.99
C VAL A 13 -11.63 3.33 -22.78
N ILE A 14 -11.53 3.21 -24.10
CA ILE A 14 -11.16 4.32 -24.99
C ILE A 14 -12.17 5.47 -24.89
N TYR A 15 -13.48 5.15 -24.87
CA TYR A 15 -14.53 6.15 -24.69
C TYR A 15 -14.39 6.90 -23.36
N ILE A 16 -14.19 6.18 -22.26
CA ILE A 16 -13.99 6.77 -20.92
C ILE A 16 -12.75 7.67 -20.91
N LEU A 17 -11.62 7.20 -21.46
CA LEU A 17 -10.40 8.00 -21.55
C LEU A 17 -10.61 9.29 -22.34
N ASN A 18 -11.37 9.24 -23.44
CA ASN A 18 -11.69 10.43 -24.21
C ASN A 18 -12.47 11.46 -23.38
N GLN A 19 -13.51 11.02 -22.66
CA GLN A 19 -14.30 11.92 -21.79
C GLN A 19 -13.42 12.56 -20.72
N LEU A 20 -12.61 11.75 -20.02
CA LEU A 20 -11.71 12.23 -18.97
C LEU A 20 -10.66 13.21 -19.49
N THR A 21 -10.15 13.01 -20.70
CA THR A 21 -9.19 13.97 -21.29
C THR A 21 -9.80 15.33 -21.59
N GLN A 22 -11.08 15.36 -21.97
CA GLN A 22 -11.80 16.61 -22.22
C GLN A 22 -12.09 17.33 -20.90
N GLU A 23 -12.58 16.60 -19.91
CA GLU A 23 -12.93 17.16 -18.59
C GLU A 23 -11.70 17.68 -17.84
N LEU A 24 -10.63 16.89 -17.79
CA LEU A 24 -9.41 17.21 -17.06
C LEU A 24 -8.42 18.05 -17.86
N LYS A 25 -8.73 18.37 -19.13
CA LYS A 25 -7.88 19.12 -20.07
C LYS A 25 -6.45 18.61 -20.11
N THR A 26 -6.30 17.29 -20.23
CA THR A 26 -5.01 16.60 -20.18
C THR A 26 -4.93 15.50 -21.25
N THR A 27 -3.77 14.85 -21.38
CA THR A 27 -3.55 13.79 -22.39
C THR A 27 -4.00 12.43 -21.87
N LYS A 28 -4.34 11.50 -22.80
CA LYS A 28 -4.71 10.12 -22.45
C LYS A 28 -3.62 9.43 -21.64
N THR A 29 -2.36 9.65 -22.04
CA THR A 29 -1.18 9.14 -21.34
C THR A 29 -1.15 9.61 -19.90
N GLU A 30 -1.39 10.90 -19.67
CA GLU A 30 -1.36 11.46 -18.31
C GLU A 30 -2.53 10.98 -17.45
N VAL A 31 -3.73 10.81 -18.03
CA VAL A 31 -4.85 10.15 -17.32
C VAL A 31 -4.48 8.73 -16.90
N ILE A 32 -3.88 7.94 -17.79
CA ILE A 32 -3.44 6.57 -17.49
C ILE A 32 -2.34 6.56 -16.42
N GLU A 33 -1.33 7.44 -16.53
CA GLU A 33 -0.24 7.54 -15.54
C GLU A 33 -0.81 7.83 -14.13
N ARG A 34 -1.73 8.79 -14.02
CA ARG A 34 -2.39 9.14 -12.74
C ARG A 34 -3.25 7.99 -12.22
N ALA A 35 -3.99 7.32 -13.08
CA ALA A 35 -4.82 6.17 -12.69
C ALA A 35 -3.97 5.01 -12.17
N ILE A 36 -2.84 4.70 -12.82
CA ILE A 36 -1.89 3.68 -12.37
C ILE A 36 -1.28 4.09 -11.01
N GLU A 37 -0.94 5.36 -10.82
CA GLU A 37 -0.40 5.85 -9.56
C GLU A 37 -1.43 5.75 -8.42
N LEU A 38 -2.67 6.12 -8.67
CA LEU A 38 -3.77 5.98 -7.70
C LEU A 38 -4.01 4.51 -7.36
N PHE A 39 -4.11 3.65 -8.36
CA PHE A 39 -4.24 2.20 -8.17
C PHE A 39 -3.09 1.64 -7.34
N ARG A 40 -1.85 2.08 -7.60
CA ARG A 40 -0.70 1.70 -6.79
C ARG A 40 -0.88 2.13 -5.35
N LYS A 41 -1.23 3.40 -5.08
CA LYS A 41 -1.40 3.92 -3.71
C LYS A 41 -2.49 3.16 -2.94
N GLU A 42 -3.63 2.93 -3.57
CA GLU A 42 -4.76 2.20 -2.97
C GLU A 42 -4.41 0.74 -2.68
N ASN A 43 -3.62 0.10 -3.53
CA ASN A 43 -3.24 -1.31 -3.36
C ASN A 43 -1.94 -1.51 -2.57
N GLN A 44 -1.09 -0.49 -2.43
CA GLN A 44 0.07 -0.53 -1.53
C GLN A 44 -0.36 -0.66 -0.07
N ILE A 45 -1.46 0.01 0.31
CA ILE A 45 -2.04 -0.09 1.65
C ILE A 45 -2.60 -1.51 1.91
N LYS A 46 -3.01 -2.24 0.85
CA LYS A 46 -3.52 -3.61 0.98
C LYS A 46 -2.43 -4.68 1.01
N GLN A 47 -1.23 -4.41 0.50
CA GLN A 47 -0.12 -5.36 0.55
C GLN A 47 0.57 -5.33 1.92
N ASN A 48 -0.09 -5.99 2.87
CA ASN A 48 0.45 -6.56 4.10
C ASN A 48 0.95 -5.56 5.16
N ASN A 49 0.11 -5.32 6.18
CA ASN A 49 0.46 -4.60 7.41
C ASN A 49 1.71 -5.16 8.14
N LEU A 50 2.22 -6.33 7.77
CA LEU A 50 3.49 -6.84 8.30
C LEU A 50 4.70 -6.31 7.52
N LEU A 51 4.55 -6.02 6.23
CA LEU A 51 5.63 -5.46 5.41
C LEU A 51 5.98 -4.02 5.82
N GLN A 52 5.07 -3.27 6.44
CA GLN A 52 5.40 -1.95 7.00
C GLN A 52 6.43 -2.03 8.15
N PHE A 53 6.59 -3.21 8.76
CA PHE A 53 7.58 -3.47 9.81
C PHE A 53 8.82 -4.22 9.29
N ALA A 54 8.84 -4.62 8.01
CA ALA A 54 9.98 -5.32 7.42
C ALA A 54 11.19 -4.37 7.34
N GLY A 55 12.25 -4.71 8.07
CA GLY A 55 13.48 -3.90 8.16
C GLY A 55 13.41 -2.73 9.15
N ALA A 56 12.32 -2.57 9.89
CA ALA A 56 12.18 -1.54 10.92
C ALA A 56 13.01 -1.84 12.19
N LEU A 57 13.25 -3.12 12.46
CA LEU A 57 14.06 -3.61 13.57
C LEU A 57 15.11 -4.59 13.05
N LYS A 58 16.31 -4.56 13.65
CA LYS A 58 17.27 -5.66 13.50
C LYS A 58 16.70 -6.91 14.20
N SER A 59 17.11 -8.10 13.76
CA SER A 59 16.62 -9.36 14.35
C SER A 59 16.77 -9.38 15.88
N SER A 60 17.90 -8.89 16.41
CA SER A 60 18.15 -8.81 17.85
C SER A 60 17.17 -7.89 18.60
N GLU A 61 16.69 -6.82 17.96
CA GLU A 61 15.74 -5.87 18.56
C GLU A 61 14.32 -6.45 18.53
N ALA A 62 13.97 -7.15 17.45
CA ALA A 62 12.71 -7.87 17.33
C ALA A 62 12.61 -9.04 18.33
N ASP A 63 13.69 -9.82 18.47
CA ASP A 63 13.75 -10.93 19.42
C ASP A 63 13.64 -10.45 20.87
N LYS A 64 14.30 -9.33 21.19
CA LYS A 64 14.18 -8.69 22.51
C LYS A 64 12.75 -8.21 22.79
N MET A 65 12.13 -7.53 21.83
CA MET A 65 10.73 -7.10 21.95
C MET A 65 9.79 -8.30 22.16
N LEU A 66 10.02 -9.40 21.45
CA LEU A 66 9.24 -10.62 21.61
C LEU A 66 9.44 -11.25 23.00
N GLN A 67 10.66 -11.21 23.52
CA GLN A 67 10.99 -11.70 24.85
C GLN A 67 10.32 -10.85 25.93
N ASP A 68 10.40 -9.53 25.83
CA ASP A 68 9.76 -8.59 26.75
C ASP A 68 8.22 -8.78 26.78
N ILE A 69 7.59 -9.04 25.63
CA ILE A 69 6.15 -9.35 25.55
C ILE A 69 5.82 -10.68 26.24
N LYS A 70 6.64 -11.72 26.06
CA LYS A 70 6.44 -13.04 26.69
C LYS A 70 6.59 -12.95 28.21
N GLU A 71 7.56 -12.19 28.69
CA GLU A 71 7.82 -12.01 30.11
C GLU A 71 6.75 -11.13 30.76
N SER A 72 6.31 -10.06 30.07
CA SER A 72 5.23 -9.18 30.54
C SER A 72 3.87 -9.91 30.65
N LYS A 73 3.61 -10.92 29.81
CA LYS A 73 2.38 -11.73 29.90
C LYS A 73 2.31 -12.52 31.21
N ASN A 74 3.45 -12.89 31.77
CA ASN A 74 3.53 -13.66 33.03
C ASN A 74 3.71 -12.76 34.26
N SER A 75 3.85 -11.44 34.08
CA SER A 75 4.17 -10.49 35.17
C SER A 75 3.04 -9.52 35.51
N LYS A 76 1.88 -9.62 34.84
CA LYS A 76 0.69 -8.88 35.28
C LYS A 76 -0.04 -9.72 36.32
N ASP A 77 0.28 -9.48 37.58
CA ASP A 77 -0.63 -9.77 38.67
C ASP A 77 -1.94 -9.04 38.37
N ILE A 78 -2.93 -9.78 37.89
CA ILE A 78 -4.30 -9.27 37.82
C ILE A 78 -4.78 -9.26 39.27
N GLU A 79 -4.66 -8.13 39.94
CA GLU A 79 -5.41 -7.87 41.17
C GLU A 79 -6.90 -7.89 40.81
N LEU A 80 -7.50 -9.07 40.85
CA LEU A 80 -8.94 -9.21 40.93
C LEU A 80 -9.34 -8.77 42.34
N GLY A 81 -9.63 -7.48 42.49
CA GLY A 81 -10.31 -6.96 43.66
C GLY A 81 -11.66 -7.66 43.81
N LEU A 82 -11.70 -8.67 44.67
CA LEU A 82 -12.90 -9.31 45.20
C LEU A 82 -13.51 -8.46 46.32
#